data_AF-A0A3B8I5J0-F1
#
_entry.id   AF-A0A3B8I5J0-F1
#
_cell.length_a   1.000
_cell.length_b   1.000
_cell.length_c   1.000
_cell.angle_alpha   90.00
_cell.angle_beta   90.00
_cell.angle_gamma   90.00
#
_symmetry.space_group_name_H-M   'P 1'
#
loop_
_entity.id
_entity.type
_entity.pdbx_description
1 polymer ?
#
loop_
_entity_poly.entity_id
_entity_poly.type
_entity_poly.pdbx_seq_one_letter_code
_entity_poly.pdbx_strand_id
1 'polypeptide(L)'
;MIRLFCLFLLGSCLLVGHMGYAQTRGEFEETTMTERRARPDKNPFRQRNLLPIYKTKTKNTLSGNRCFEEATRKMGFEYVVMPEGEAFSLSPVDRALSNAWVRFALIFRAGPWWPITVAIKRKQCRKRMGDYVG
;
A
#
# COMPACT_ATOMS: atom_id res chain seq x y z
N MET A 1 -27.88 2.07 39.32
CA MET A 1 -28.14 1.83 37.87
C MET A 1 -26.88 1.65 37.03
N ILE A 2 -25.73 2.23 37.35
CA ILE A 2 -24.49 2.10 36.54
C ILE A 2 -23.87 0.68 36.57
N ARG A 3 -24.01 -0.07 37.67
CA ARG A 3 -23.44 -1.42 37.80
C ARG A 3 -24.14 -2.50 36.94
N LEU A 4 -25.41 -2.30 36.56
CA LEU A 4 -26.12 -3.25 35.68
C LEU A 4 -25.74 -3.08 34.20
N PHE A 5 -25.36 -1.86 33.80
CA PHE A 5 -25.05 -1.53 32.42
C PHE A 5 -23.70 -2.10 31.96
N CYS A 6 -22.71 -2.19 32.87
CA CYS A 6 -21.41 -2.78 32.56
C CYS A 6 -21.45 -4.31 32.38
N LEU A 7 -22.39 -5.01 33.04
CA LEU A 7 -22.53 -6.46 32.90
C LEU A 7 -23.16 -6.85 31.55
N PHE A 8 -24.04 -6.00 31.00
CA PHE A 8 -24.63 -6.21 29.68
C PHE A 8 -23.60 -6.02 28.54
N LEU A 9 -22.69 -5.06 28.64
CA LEU A 9 -21.66 -4.79 27.63
C LEU A 9 -20.55 -5.86 27.59
N LEU A 10 -20.22 -6.48 28.73
CA LEU A 10 -19.25 -7.59 28.78
C LEU A 10 -19.83 -8.91 28.26
N GLY A 11 -21.14 -9.13 28.42
CA GLY A 11 -21.83 -10.32 27.93
C GLY A 11 -21.99 -10.37 26.40
N SER A 12 -22.16 -9.22 25.74
CA SER A 12 -22.40 -9.17 24.29
C SER A 12 -21.16 -9.45 23.43
N CYS A 13 -19.94 -9.32 23.96
CA CYS A 13 -18.70 -9.59 23.21
C CYS A 13 -18.37 -11.09 23.09
N LEU A 14 -18.97 -11.95 23.90
CA LEU A 14 -18.65 -13.40 23.92
C LEU A 14 -19.47 -14.24 22.92
N LEU A 15 -20.48 -13.67 22.26
CA LEU A 15 -21.37 -14.41 21.35
C LEU A 15 -21.08 -14.25 19.85
N VAL A 16 -20.06 -13.47 19.46
CA VAL A 16 -19.79 -13.17 18.02
C VAL A 16 -18.56 -13.91 17.46
N GLY A 17 -17.90 -14.76 18.24
CA GLY A 17 -16.59 -15.34 17.86
C GLY A 17 -16.58 -16.68 17.11
N HIS A 18 -17.69 -17.42 17.00
CA HIS A 18 -17.67 -18.82 16.53
C HIS A 18 -18.55 -19.10 15.31
N MET A 19 -18.29 -18.40 14.20
CA MET A 19 -18.70 -18.86 12.87
C MET A 19 -17.44 -19.16 12.06
N GLY A 20 -17.07 -20.44 12.08
CA GLY A 20 -15.99 -20.99 11.27
C GLY A 20 -16.34 -21.02 9.79
N TYR A 21 -15.29 -21.00 8.96
CA TYR A 21 -15.32 -21.59 7.63
C TYR A 21 -14.05 -22.42 7.47
N ALA A 22 -14.21 -23.74 7.59
CA ALA A 22 -13.27 -24.69 7.03
C ALA A 22 -13.48 -24.69 5.51
N GLN A 23 -12.46 -24.31 4.74
CA GLN A 23 -12.45 -24.55 3.29
C GLN A 23 -11.73 -25.86 3.03
N THR A 24 -12.45 -26.83 2.47
CA THR A 24 -11.89 -28.07 1.93
C THR A 24 -10.97 -27.76 0.76
N ARG A 25 -9.75 -28.28 0.85
CA ARG A 25 -8.68 -28.15 -0.15
C ARG A 25 -9.03 -29.03 -1.34
N GLY A 26 -9.54 -28.43 -2.41
CA GLY A 26 -9.67 -29.09 -3.70
C GLY A 26 -8.28 -29.33 -4.29
N GLU A 27 -7.92 -30.61 -4.42
CA GLU A 27 -6.77 -31.10 -5.16
C GLU A 27 -6.96 -30.74 -6.64
N PHE A 28 -6.06 -29.92 -7.18
CA PHE A 28 -5.96 -29.62 -8.60
C PHE A 28 -4.56 -30.05 -9.04
N GLU A 29 -4.50 -31.01 -9.96
CA GLU A 29 -3.27 -31.43 -10.62
C GLU A 29 -2.54 -30.24 -11.25
N GLU A 30 -1.23 -30.19 -11.03
CA GLU A 30 -0.31 -29.21 -11.59
C GLU A 30 -0.19 -29.38 -13.11
N THR A 31 -0.54 -28.34 -13.86
CA THR A 31 0.05 -28.12 -15.18
C THR A 31 0.87 -26.84 -15.15
N THR A 32 2.14 -27.02 -15.51
CA THR A 32 3.18 -26.01 -15.59
C THR A 32 2.78 -24.97 -16.65
N MET A 33 2.86 -23.68 -16.28
CA MET A 33 2.95 -22.51 -17.17
C MET A 33 1.72 -21.62 -17.43
N THR A 34 0.58 -21.71 -16.74
CA THR A 34 -0.36 -20.56 -16.72
C THR A 34 -1.36 -20.65 -15.57
N GLU A 35 -1.47 -19.59 -14.74
CA GLU A 35 -2.55 -19.49 -13.74
C GLU A 35 -3.91 -19.49 -14.44
N ARG A 36 -4.61 -20.63 -14.43
CA ARG A 36 -5.93 -20.85 -15.04
C ARG A 36 -7.07 -20.02 -14.43
N ARG A 37 -6.77 -19.17 -13.44
CA ARG A 37 -7.74 -18.28 -12.76
C ARG A 37 -7.19 -16.87 -12.55
N ALA A 38 -6.51 -16.31 -13.55
CA ALA A 38 -6.41 -14.86 -13.64
C ALA A 38 -7.83 -14.30 -13.86
N ARG A 39 -8.57 -14.03 -12.77
CA ARG A 39 -9.77 -13.20 -12.85
C ARG A 39 -9.30 -11.84 -13.34
N PRO A 40 -9.69 -11.39 -14.55
CA PRO A 40 -9.33 -10.05 -14.98
C PRO A 40 -9.83 -9.07 -13.91
N ASP A 41 -8.92 -8.27 -13.38
CA ASP A 41 -9.24 -7.29 -12.35
C ASP A 41 -10.34 -6.39 -12.93
N LYS A 42 -11.53 -6.38 -12.30
CA LYS A 42 -12.78 -5.90 -12.93
C LYS A 42 -12.75 -4.43 -13.36
N ASN A 43 -11.70 -3.69 -13.03
CA ASN A 43 -11.43 -2.39 -13.62
C ASN A 43 -9.94 -2.02 -13.41
N PRO A 44 -9.03 -2.20 -14.40
CA PRO A 44 -7.64 -1.76 -14.28
C PRO A 44 -7.52 -0.23 -14.12
N PHE A 45 -8.59 0.50 -14.44
CA PHE A 45 -8.72 1.96 -14.33
C PHE A 45 -9.55 2.41 -13.14
N ARG A 46 -9.76 1.58 -12.11
CA ARG A 46 -10.29 2.11 -10.84
C ARG A 46 -9.22 3.04 -10.28
N GLN A 47 -9.30 4.32 -10.65
CA GLN A 47 -8.44 5.39 -10.17
C GLN A 47 -8.67 5.46 -8.65
N ARG A 48 -7.86 4.71 -7.92
CA ARG A 48 -7.75 4.92 -6.48
C ARG A 48 -7.12 6.30 -6.36
N ASN A 49 -7.72 7.19 -5.57
CA ASN A 49 -7.09 8.47 -5.25
C ASN A 49 -5.77 8.16 -4.54
N LEU A 50 -4.68 8.17 -5.32
CA LEU A 50 -3.32 7.96 -4.86
C LEU A 50 -2.78 9.30 -4.39
N LEU A 51 -2.15 9.30 -3.23
CA LEU A 51 -1.51 10.48 -2.71
C LEU A 51 -0.13 10.63 -3.36
N PRO A 52 0.17 11.72 -4.08
CA PRO A 52 1.47 11.89 -4.71
C PRO A 52 2.53 12.32 -3.69
N ILE A 53 3.69 11.64 -3.67
CA ILE A 53 4.88 12.08 -2.94
C ILE A 53 5.90 12.59 -3.94
N TYR A 54 6.14 13.89 -3.93
CA TYR A 54 7.04 14.55 -4.86
C TYR A 54 8.50 14.40 -4.44
N LYS A 55 9.36 14.01 -5.39
CA LYS A 55 10.80 13.83 -5.21
C LYS A 55 11.55 14.52 -6.35
N THR A 56 12.70 15.11 -6.04
CA THR A 56 13.55 15.77 -7.06
C THR A 56 14.47 14.82 -7.79
N LYS A 57 14.90 13.79 -7.08
CA LYS A 57 15.83 12.77 -7.56
C LYS A 57 15.11 11.44 -7.61
N THR A 58 15.44 10.63 -8.60
CA THR A 58 15.01 9.23 -8.75
C THR A 58 15.61 8.31 -7.68
N LYS A 59 16.59 8.80 -6.90
CA LYS A 59 17.24 8.02 -5.85
C LYS A 59 16.23 7.53 -4.82
N ASN A 60 16.23 6.21 -4.57
CA ASN A 60 15.33 5.51 -3.64
C ASN A 60 13.84 5.54 -4.00
N THR A 61 13.43 6.04 -5.16
CA THR A 61 12.03 5.97 -5.61
C THR A 61 11.75 4.72 -6.42
N LEU A 62 12.80 4.01 -6.91
CA LEU A 62 12.67 2.88 -7.84
C LEU A 62 11.62 3.18 -8.93
N SER A 63 11.61 4.41 -9.45
CA SER A 63 10.66 4.84 -10.48
C SER A 63 10.85 3.99 -11.73
N GLY A 64 9.78 3.41 -12.27
CA GLY A 64 9.82 2.42 -13.35
C GLY A 64 9.88 0.97 -12.86
N ASN A 65 10.07 0.72 -11.56
CA ASN A 65 10.03 -0.62 -11.00
C ASN A 65 8.60 -1.03 -10.64
N ARG A 66 7.96 -1.82 -11.51
CA ARG A 66 6.58 -2.29 -11.34
C ARG A 66 6.30 -2.95 -9.99
N CYS A 67 7.25 -3.73 -9.46
CA CYS A 67 7.09 -4.37 -8.14
C CYS A 67 6.93 -3.32 -7.03
N PHE A 68 7.74 -2.26 -7.08
CA PHE A 68 7.69 -1.22 -6.06
C PHE A 68 6.49 -0.30 -6.24
N GLU A 69 6.15 0.06 -7.47
CA GLU A 69 4.98 0.87 -7.81
C GLU A 69 3.67 0.19 -7.38
N GLU A 70 3.53 -1.11 -7.61
CA GLU A 70 2.37 -1.85 -7.13
C GLU A 70 2.31 -1.89 -5.59
N ALA A 71 3.47 -1.97 -4.92
CA ALA A 71 3.53 -1.95 -3.46
C ALA A 71 3.10 -0.59 -2.88
N THR A 72 3.58 0.53 -3.44
CA THR A 72 3.19 1.88 -3.01
C THR A 72 1.73 2.18 -3.35
N ARG A 73 1.25 1.77 -4.53
CA ARG A 73 -0.17 1.91 -4.92
C ARG A 73 -1.11 1.14 -4.00
N LYS A 74 -0.70 -0.05 -3.54
CA LYS A 74 -1.45 -0.82 -2.52
C LYS A 74 -1.51 -0.08 -1.17
N MET A 75 -0.48 0.66 -0.82
CA MET A 75 -0.44 1.55 0.36
C MET A 75 -1.19 2.87 0.14
N GLY A 76 -1.64 3.17 -1.09
CA GLY A 76 -2.47 4.33 -1.41
C GLY A 76 -1.70 5.60 -1.77
N PHE A 77 -0.44 5.47 -2.17
CA PHE A 77 0.38 6.61 -2.62
C PHE A 77 1.26 6.22 -3.81
N GLU A 78 1.84 7.21 -4.46
CA GLU A 78 2.82 7.03 -5.54
C GLU A 78 3.96 8.03 -5.44
N TYR A 79 5.12 7.69 -6.00
CA TYR A 79 6.25 8.63 -6.09
C TYR A 79 6.21 9.33 -7.43
N VAL A 80 6.19 10.66 -7.39
CA VAL A 80 6.25 11.50 -8.59
C VAL A 80 7.61 12.20 -8.60
N VAL A 81 8.39 11.99 -9.66
CA VAL A 81 9.68 12.64 -9.82
C VAL A 81 9.44 13.96 -10.57
N MET A 82 9.78 15.07 -9.92
CA MET A 82 9.72 16.42 -10.48
C MET A 82 11.11 17.07 -10.33
N PRO A 83 11.89 17.19 -11.41
CA PRO A 83 13.17 17.88 -11.36
C PRO A 83 12.98 19.37 -11.04
N GLU A 84 14.00 19.99 -10.46
CA GLU A 84 13.97 21.40 -10.07
C GLU A 84 14.24 22.29 -11.29
N GLY A 85 13.58 23.45 -11.35
CA GLY A 85 13.79 24.43 -12.42
C GLY A 85 12.93 24.22 -13.67
N GLU A 86 12.06 23.21 -13.70
CA GLU A 86 11.04 23.09 -14.76
C GLU A 86 9.86 24.02 -14.50
N ALA A 87 9.27 24.56 -15.57
CA ALA A 87 8.19 25.56 -15.52
C ALA A 87 6.94 25.10 -14.75
N PHE A 88 6.72 23.78 -14.64
CA PHE A 88 5.59 23.18 -13.93
C PHE A 88 5.99 22.51 -12.60
N SER A 89 7.22 22.74 -12.13
CA SER A 89 7.72 22.14 -10.88
C SER A 89 7.22 22.92 -9.65
N LEU A 90 6.82 22.18 -8.62
CA LEU A 90 6.46 22.79 -7.34
C LEU A 90 7.68 23.47 -6.70
N SER A 91 7.45 24.62 -6.09
CA SER A 91 8.45 25.29 -5.26
C SER A 91 8.93 24.36 -4.13
N PRO A 92 10.16 24.51 -3.62
CA PRO A 92 10.66 23.66 -2.55
C PRO A 92 9.78 23.64 -1.29
N VAL A 93 9.16 24.78 -0.97
CA VAL A 93 8.28 24.95 0.20
C VAL A 93 6.95 24.25 -0.03
N ASP A 94 6.31 24.47 -1.18
CA ASP A 94 5.02 23.84 -1.50
C ASP A 94 5.16 22.32 -1.57
N ARG A 95 6.26 21.84 -2.13
CA ARG A 95 6.62 20.42 -2.18
C ARG A 95 6.78 19.84 -0.78
N ALA A 96 7.44 20.55 0.14
CA ALA A 96 7.63 20.11 1.51
C ALA A 96 6.29 20.03 2.26
N LEU A 97 5.44 21.05 2.12
CA LEU A 97 4.12 21.09 2.74
C LEU A 97 3.18 20.01 2.18
N SER A 98 3.11 19.86 0.86
CA SER A 98 2.34 18.81 0.20
C SER A 98 2.79 17.42 0.65
N ASN A 99 4.11 17.18 0.69
CA ASN A 99 4.65 15.91 1.18
C ASN A 99 4.35 15.70 2.67
N ALA A 100 4.37 16.73 3.50
CA ALA A 100 4.04 16.62 4.92
C ALA A 100 2.57 16.20 5.10
N TRP A 101 1.66 16.82 4.36
CA TRP A 101 0.24 16.45 4.36
C TRP A 101 0.01 15.01 3.92
N VAL A 102 0.65 14.59 2.82
CA VAL A 102 0.54 13.22 2.32
C VAL A 102 1.10 12.21 3.33
N ARG A 103 2.25 12.50 3.95
CA ARG A 103 2.83 11.63 4.99
C ARG A 103 1.91 11.51 6.20
N PHE A 104 1.27 12.61 6.60
CA PHE A 104 0.29 12.61 7.68
C PHE A 104 -0.93 11.76 7.31
N ALA A 105 -1.51 11.95 6.12
CA ALA A 105 -2.62 11.13 5.63
C ALA A 105 -2.25 9.63 5.53
N LEU A 106 -1.01 9.31 5.17
CA LEU A 106 -0.52 7.94 5.12
C LEU A 106 -0.44 7.25 6.47
N ILE A 107 -0.26 7.99 7.57
CA ILE A 107 -0.32 7.40 8.91
C ILE A 107 -1.70 6.78 9.16
N PHE A 108 -2.78 7.44 8.72
CA PHE A 108 -4.14 6.91 8.86
C PHE A 108 -4.48 5.83 7.83
N ARG A 109 -3.90 5.89 6.62
CA ARG A 109 -4.22 4.96 5.54
C ARG A 109 -3.42 3.66 5.58
N ALA A 110 -2.13 3.74 5.92
CA ALA A 110 -1.19 2.62 5.89
C ALA A 110 -0.57 2.30 7.27
N GLY A 111 -0.89 3.09 8.30
CA GLY A 111 -0.38 2.93 9.66
C GLY A 111 0.91 3.73 9.92
N PRO A 112 1.27 3.99 11.19
CA PRO A 112 2.43 4.83 11.53
C PRO A 112 3.79 4.21 11.12
N TRP A 113 3.85 2.88 10.94
CA TRP A 113 5.05 2.18 10.47
C TRP A 113 5.13 2.02 8.94
N TRP A 114 4.29 2.73 8.17
CA TRP A 114 4.34 2.69 6.71
C TRP A 114 5.74 2.96 6.11
N PRO A 115 6.60 3.85 6.65
CA PRO A 115 7.92 4.10 6.06
C PRO A 115 8.82 2.87 6.14
N ILE A 116 8.69 2.07 7.21
CA ILE A 116 9.44 0.84 7.42
C ILE A 116 8.99 -0.20 6.40
N THR A 117 7.68 -0.38 6.24
CA THR A 117 7.10 -1.29 5.24
C THR A 117 7.56 -0.94 3.83
N VAL A 118 7.55 0.35 3.48
CA VAL A 118 8.07 0.83 2.18
C VAL A 118 9.55 0.51 2.02
N ALA A 119 10.37 0.72 3.04
CA ALA A 119 11.80 0.41 2.97
C ALA A 119 12.07 -1.10 2.79
N ILE A 120 11.31 -1.96 3.47
CA ILE A 120 11.38 -3.41 3.30
C ILE A 120 10.97 -3.80 1.88
N LYS A 121 9.84 -3.29 1.39
CA LYS A 121 9.34 -3.58 0.03
C LYS A 121 10.31 -3.10 -1.05
N ARG A 122 10.92 -1.92 -0.88
CA ARG A 122 11.98 -1.42 -1.77
C ARG A 122 13.13 -2.41 -1.86
N LYS A 123 13.66 -2.86 -0.72
CA LYS A 123 14.77 -3.84 -0.69
C LYS A 123 14.36 -5.17 -1.32
N GLN A 124 13.14 -5.65 -1.08
CA GLN A 124 12.62 -6.88 -1.66
C GLN A 124 12.51 -6.77 -3.19
N CYS A 125 11.89 -5.71 -3.71
CA CYS A 125 11.71 -5.50 -5.15
C CYS A 125 13.05 -5.32 -5.86
N ARG A 126 13.98 -4.55 -5.27
CA ARG A 126 15.34 -4.41 -5.77
C ARG A 126 16.06 -5.76 -5.90
N LYS A 127 16.00 -6.59 -4.86
CA LYS A 127 16.62 -7.93 -4.88
C LYS A 127 16.02 -8.86 -5.93
N ARG A 128 14.69 -8.83 -6.10
CA ARG A 128 13.99 -9.72 -7.03
C ARG A 128 14.23 -9.37 -8.50
N MET A 129 14.23 -8.07 -8.82
CA MET A 129 14.32 -7.60 -10.21
C MET A 129 15.76 -7.35 -10.67
N GLY A 130 16.76 -7.50 -9.77
CA GLY A 130 18.15 -7.15 -10.08
C GLY A 130 18.34 -5.64 -10.33
N ASP A 131 17.40 -4.81 -9.87
CA ASP A 131 17.36 -3.38 -10.11
C ASP A 131 18.26 -2.65 -9.09
N TYR A 132 19.56 -2.87 -9.22
CA TYR A 132 20.59 -2.25 -8.37
C TYR A 132 20.87 -0.80 -8.75
N VAL A 133 20.21 -0.27 -9.78
CA VAL A 133 20.49 1.05 -10.33
C VAL A 133 20.02 2.12 -9.34
N GLY A 134 20.95 2.99 -8.96
CA GLY A 134 20.75 4.13 -8.07
C GLY A 134 21.84 5.15 -8.27
#